data_AF-A0A0G1KJJ0-F1
#
_entry.id   AF-A0A0G1KJJ0-F1
#
_cell.length_a   1.000
_cell.length_b   1.000
_cell.length_c   1.000
_cell.angle_alpha   90.00
_cell.angle_beta   90.00
_cell.angle_gamma   90.00
#
_symmetry.space_group_name_H-M   'P 1'
#
loop_
_entity.id
_entity.type
_entity.pdbx_description
1 polymer ?
#
loop_
_entity_poly.entity_id
_entity_poly.type
_entity_poly.pdbx_seq_one_letter_code
_entity_poly.pdbx_strand_id
1 'polypeptide(L)'
;MIKKIIHGFLESELIKIESKNIKEASYKLGEAMKEENKLLLEKYLKGMDNGQKERVIQFAIIKLDQLKEWSENDIFLIGNENRLKKYLDGFEGYCRGSELSEEEGAFLQIEVKPECQTVFVQKENGEIGFIHSEEEGNNAFDENHYGYKWVEMNLPNKEVSFFAYPGLCSWGPAFGINETSGTVQTVDDLYIGDNFDSGALWATAM
;
A
#
# COMPACT_ATOMS: atom_id res chain seq x y z
N MET A 1 -24.52 -2.79 -7.57
CA MET A 1 -23.56 -2.21 -8.53
C MET A 1 -22.88 -1.06 -7.80
N ILE A 2 -21.57 -1.15 -7.52
CA ILE A 2 -20.85 -0.08 -6.79
C ILE A 2 -20.66 1.08 -7.77
N LYS A 3 -21.17 2.26 -7.42
CA LYS A 3 -20.99 3.47 -8.22
C LYS A 3 -19.86 4.30 -7.61
N LYS A 4 -18.74 4.41 -8.32
CA LYS A 4 -17.56 5.19 -7.92
C LYS A 4 -17.94 6.67 -7.86
N ILE A 5 -18.07 7.24 -6.67
CA ILE A 5 -18.14 8.68 -6.46
C ILE A 5 -16.96 9.04 -5.57
N ILE A 6 -15.85 9.34 -6.24
CA ILE A 6 -14.57 9.64 -5.63
C ILE A 6 -14.53 11.18 -5.53
N HIS A 7 -14.73 11.73 -4.32
CA HIS A 7 -14.81 13.18 -4.04
C HIS A 7 -13.52 13.68 -3.37
N GLY A 8 -12.85 14.69 -3.94
CA GLY A 8 -11.57 15.23 -3.41
C GLY A 8 -10.30 14.81 -4.17
N PHE A 9 -10.42 14.11 -5.30
CA PHE A 9 -9.28 13.41 -5.94
C PHE A 9 -8.96 13.84 -7.37
N LEU A 10 -9.61 14.89 -7.88
CA LEU A 10 -9.60 15.26 -9.31
C LEU A 10 -8.23 15.75 -9.84
N GLU A 11 -7.18 15.73 -9.03
CA GLU A 11 -5.83 16.14 -9.42
C GLU A 11 -4.80 14.99 -9.39
N SER A 12 -5.15 13.78 -8.92
CA SER A 12 -4.20 12.65 -8.93
C SER A 12 -4.14 11.98 -10.30
N GLU A 13 -2.92 11.66 -10.75
CA GLU A 13 -2.67 10.99 -12.03
C GLU A 13 -3.28 9.58 -12.04
N LEU A 14 -3.97 9.23 -13.13
CA LEU A 14 -4.55 7.91 -13.34
C LEU A 14 -3.53 7.00 -14.04
N ILE A 15 -3.18 5.88 -13.39
CA ILE A 15 -2.40 4.80 -13.99
C ILE A 15 -3.35 3.67 -14.42
N LYS A 16 -3.24 3.24 -15.68
CA LYS A 16 -3.93 2.05 -16.18
C LYS A 16 -2.95 0.92 -16.45
N ILE A 17 -3.16 -0.24 -15.83
CA ILE A 17 -2.29 -1.42 -15.98
C ILE A 17 -3.12 -2.59 -16.49
N GLU A 18 -2.76 -3.10 -17.65
CA GLU A 18 -3.25 -4.38 -18.17
C GLU A 18 -2.08 -5.37 -18.19
N SER A 19 -2.21 -6.50 -17.50
CA SER A 19 -1.12 -7.46 -17.34
C SER A 19 -1.63 -8.89 -17.18
N LYS A 20 -0.78 -9.87 -17.49
CA LYS A 20 -1.17 -11.30 -17.46
C LYS A 20 -1.08 -11.90 -16.06
N ASN A 21 -0.26 -11.31 -15.19
CA ASN A 21 -0.05 -11.77 -13.82
C ASN A 21 0.37 -10.60 -12.92
N ILE A 22 0.40 -10.87 -11.60
CA ILE A 22 0.68 -9.85 -10.60
C ILE A 22 2.09 -9.29 -10.67
N LYS A 23 3.09 -10.12 -11.03
CA LYS A 23 4.48 -9.71 -11.11
C LYS A 23 4.70 -8.70 -12.23
N GLU A 24 4.11 -8.96 -13.40
CA GLU A 24 4.11 -8.02 -14.53
C GLU A 24 3.33 -6.74 -14.22
N ALA A 25 2.16 -6.86 -13.57
CA ALA A 25 1.37 -5.70 -13.16
C ALA A 25 2.14 -4.81 -12.17
N SER A 26 2.80 -5.42 -11.19
CA SER A 26 3.58 -4.71 -10.18
C SER A 26 4.83 -4.09 -10.78
N TYR A 27 5.46 -4.73 -11.78
CA TYR A 27 6.54 -4.13 -12.55
C TYR A 27 6.10 -2.84 -13.26
N LYS A 28 4.97 -2.85 -13.98
CA LYS A 28 4.44 -1.65 -14.63
C LYS A 28 4.06 -0.56 -13.63
N LEU A 29 3.54 -0.94 -12.47
CA LEU A 29 3.29 0.00 -11.39
C LEU A 29 4.59 0.63 -10.88
N GLY A 30 5.63 -0.18 -10.67
CA GLY A 30 6.94 0.30 -10.27
C GLY A 30 7.54 1.28 -11.29
N GLU A 31 7.41 1.00 -12.58
CA GLU A 31 7.84 1.92 -13.65
C GLU A 31 7.10 3.27 -13.58
N ALA A 32 5.79 3.23 -13.32
CA ALA A 32 4.95 4.42 -13.25
C ALA A 32 5.13 5.26 -11.97
N MET A 33 5.71 4.68 -10.92
CA MET A 33 5.99 5.31 -9.62
C MET A 33 7.49 5.54 -9.38
N LYS A 34 8.33 5.25 -10.37
CA LYS A 34 9.79 5.16 -10.24
C LYS A 34 10.42 6.45 -9.69
N GLU A 35 10.03 7.59 -10.23
CA GLU A 35 10.62 8.87 -9.83
C GLU A 35 10.18 9.27 -8.43
N GLU A 36 8.90 9.08 -8.10
CA GLU A 36 8.35 9.32 -6.77
C GLU A 36 9.01 8.41 -5.72
N ASN A 37 9.28 7.15 -6.07
CA ASN A 37 9.97 6.18 -5.22
C ASN A 37 11.40 6.61 -4.90
N LYS A 38 12.16 7.04 -5.91
CA LYS A 38 13.54 7.50 -5.72
C LYS A 38 13.59 8.77 -4.88
N LEU A 39 12.68 9.69 -5.12
CA LEU A 39 12.60 10.97 -4.42
C LEU A 39 12.19 10.76 -2.94
N LEU A 40 11.28 9.81 -2.69
CA LEU A 40 10.89 9.42 -1.34
C LEU A 40 12.04 8.75 -0.58
N LEU A 41 12.72 7.80 -1.22
CA LEU A 41 13.89 7.14 -0.64
C LEU A 41 14.98 8.17 -0.28
N GLU A 42 15.31 9.09 -1.17
CA GLU A 42 16.29 10.14 -0.90
C GLU A 42 15.91 10.98 0.32
N LYS A 43 14.64 11.37 0.46
CA LYS A 43 14.14 12.14 1.61
C LYS A 43 14.31 11.40 2.93
N TYR A 44 13.88 10.14 3.00
CA TYR A 44 14.05 9.32 4.21
C TYR A 44 15.53 9.17 4.57
N LEU A 45 16.38 8.86 3.57
CA LEU A 45 17.80 8.64 3.82
C LEU A 45 18.54 9.91 4.22
N LYS A 46 18.13 11.09 3.73
CA LYS A 46 18.70 12.39 4.10
C LYS A 46 18.35 12.81 5.53
N GLY A 47 17.19 12.38 6.04
CA GLY A 47 16.73 12.67 7.39
C GLY A 47 17.35 11.81 8.50
N MET A 48 18.07 10.74 8.13
CA MET A 48 18.65 9.77 9.07
C MET A 48 20.16 9.95 9.25
N ASP A 49 20.65 9.74 10.47
CA ASP A 49 22.09 9.54 10.66
C ASP A 49 22.54 8.17 10.12
N ASN A 50 23.85 8.01 9.83
CA ASN A 50 24.39 6.77 9.24
C ASN A 50 24.09 5.52 10.08
N GLY A 51 24.11 5.63 11.40
CA GLY A 51 23.87 4.49 12.30
C GLY A 51 22.39 4.10 12.38
N GLN A 52 21.48 5.07 12.27
CA GLN A 52 20.05 4.82 12.14
C GLN A 52 19.73 4.16 10.80
N LYS A 53 20.25 4.71 9.70
CA LYS A 53 20.07 4.17 8.35
C LYS A 53 20.49 2.70 8.27
N GLU A 54 21.69 2.37 8.75
CA GLU A 54 22.19 0.99 8.76
C GLU A 54 21.25 0.06 9.54
N ARG A 55 20.79 0.47 10.73
CA ARG A 55 19.90 -0.37 11.55
C ARG A 55 18.56 -0.64 10.88
N VAL A 56 17.92 0.38 10.31
CA VAL A 56 16.58 0.20 9.69
C VAL A 56 16.66 -0.64 8.42
N ILE A 57 17.69 -0.43 7.58
CA ILE A 57 17.91 -1.26 6.40
C ILE A 57 18.20 -2.72 6.79
N GLN A 58 19.04 -2.95 7.80
CA GLN A 58 19.30 -4.31 8.30
C GLN A 58 18.04 -4.98 8.84
N PHE A 59 17.19 -4.23 9.55
CA PHE A 59 15.90 -4.74 10.01
C PHE A 59 14.98 -5.11 8.84
N ALA A 60 14.91 -4.27 7.80
CA ALA A 60 14.14 -4.54 6.59
C ALA A 60 14.60 -5.81 5.86
N ILE A 61 15.92 -6.02 5.75
CA ILE A 61 16.52 -7.23 5.16
C ILE A 61 16.09 -8.48 5.94
N ILE A 62 16.29 -8.47 7.26
CA ILE A 62 15.93 -9.61 8.12
C ILE A 62 14.44 -9.95 7.99
N LYS A 63 13.58 -8.93 7.89
CA LYS A 63 12.14 -9.14 7.71
C LYS A 63 11.81 -9.71 6.34
N LEU A 64 12.43 -9.21 5.28
CA LEU A 64 12.24 -9.74 3.94
C LEU A 64 12.67 -11.20 3.84
N ASP A 65 13.82 -11.57 4.41
CA ASP A 65 14.30 -12.95 4.44
C ASP A 65 13.35 -13.87 5.22
N GLN A 66 12.84 -13.39 6.36
CA GLN A 66 11.82 -14.11 7.14
C GLN A 66 10.53 -14.33 6.33
N LEU A 67 10.07 -13.33 5.57
CA LEU A 67 8.90 -13.47 4.70
C LEU A 67 9.16 -14.48 3.56
N LYS A 68 10.35 -14.47 2.97
CA LYS A 68 10.75 -15.43 1.93
C LYS A 68 10.74 -16.85 2.47
N GLU A 69 11.34 -17.10 3.63
CA GLU A 69 11.32 -18.40 4.32
C GLU A 69 9.89 -18.87 4.60
N TRP A 70 9.06 -18.00 5.17
CA TRP A 70 7.66 -18.33 5.45
C TRP A 70 6.82 -18.59 4.19
N SER A 71 7.19 -17.99 3.05
CA SER A 71 6.51 -18.22 1.78
C SER A 71 6.74 -19.62 1.20
N GLU A 72 7.77 -20.33 1.65
CA GLU A 72 8.02 -21.73 1.30
C GLU A 72 7.17 -22.71 2.11
N ASN A 73 6.49 -22.21 3.15
CA ASN A 73 5.64 -22.97 4.03
C ASN A 73 4.14 -22.73 3.73
N ASP A 74 3.31 -23.69 4.14
CA ASP A 74 1.86 -23.69 3.89
C ASP A 74 1.05 -22.79 4.85
N ILE A 75 1.72 -21.90 5.59
CA ILE A 75 1.12 -21.04 6.63
C ILE A 75 0.13 -20.02 6.03
N PHE A 76 0.41 -19.53 4.81
CA PHE A 76 -0.37 -18.49 4.14
C PHE A 76 -1.19 -19.03 2.96
N LEU A 77 -1.54 -20.32 2.98
CA LEU A 77 -2.43 -20.92 2.00
C LEU A 77 -3.89 -20.48 2.24
N ILE A 78 -4.48 -19.82 1.24
CA ILE A 78 -5.93 -19.59 1.17
C ILE A 78 -6.46 -20.29 -0.06
N GLY A 79 -7.23 -21.37 0.14
CA GLY A 79 -7.52 -22.32 -0.94
C GLY A 79 -6.23 -23.00 -1.37
N ASN A 80 -5.90 -22.93 -2.66
CA ASN A 80 -4.67 -23.50 -3.25
C ASN A 80 -3.62 -22.42 -3.59
N GLU A 81 -3.76 -21.20 -3.08
CA GLU A 81 -2.86 -20.09 -3.37
C GLU A 81 -2.09 -19.68 -2.11
N ASN A 82 -0.75 -19.69 -2.17
CA ASN A 82 0.09 -19.10 -1.13
C ASN A 82 0.09 -17.57 -1.31
N ARG A 83 -0.63 -16.88 -0.43
CA ARG A 83 -0.81 -15.42 -0.51
C ARG A 83 0.48 -14.66 -0.27
N LEU A 84 1.34 -15.16 0.62
CA LEU A 84 2.63 -14.51 0.90
C LEU A 84 3.57 -14.62 -0.30
N LYS A 85 3.62 -15.77 -0.96
CA LYS A 85 4.40 -15.92 -2.20
C LYS A 85 3.91 -14.97 -3.29
N LYS A 86 2.59 -14.82 -3.45
CA LYS A 86 2.02 -13.87 -4.42
C LYS A 86 2.34 -12.42 -4.09
N TYR A 87 2.36 -12.07 -2.80
CA TYR A 87 2.83 -10.77 -2.35
C TYR A 87 4.30 -10.56 -2.75
N LEU A 88 5.18 -11.53 -2.48
CA LEU A 88 6.60 -11.47 -2.84
C LEU A 88 6.83 -11.39 -4.35
N ASP A 89 6.03 -12.10 -5.17
CA ASP A 89 6.07 -11.97 -6.64
C ASP A 89 5.73 -10.54 -7.09
N GLY A 90 4.74 -9.91 -6.44
CA GLY A 90 4.38 -8.52 -6.69
C GLY A 90 5.48 -7.56 -6.23
N PHE A 91 6.02 -7.77 -5.04
CA PHE A 91 7.13 -7.00 -4.49
C PHE A 91 8.36 -7.03 -5.40
N GLU A 92 8.80 -8.22 -5.83
CA GLU A 92 9.93 -8.38 -6.77
C GLU A 92 9.66 -7.63 -8.08
N GLY A 93 8.45 -7.78 -8.63
CA GLY A 93 8.03 -7.04 -9.82
C GLY A 93 8.16 -5.53 -9.64
N TYR A 94 7.61 -5.01 -8.55
CA TYR A 94 7.60 -3.58 -8.23
C TYR A 94 9.00 -3.00 -8.03
N CYS A 95 9.87 -3.67 -7.25
CA CYS A 95 11.25 -3.23 -7.04
C CYS A 95 12.00 -3.14 -8.38
N ARG A 96 11.85 -4.15 -9.24
CA ARG A 96 12.44 -4.16 -10.57
C ARG A 96 11.94 -3.02 -11.46
N GLY A 97 10.64 -2.74 -11.48
CA GLY A 97 10.07 -1.64 -12.26
C GLY A 97 10.50 -0.26 -11.74
N SER A 98 10.63 -0.14 -10.42
CA SER A 98 11.05 1.09 -9.75
C SER A 98 12.56 1.34 -9.78
N GLU A 99 13.34 0.36 -10.27
CA GLU A 99 14.81 0.33 -10.14
C GLU A 99 15.29 0.49 -8.69
N LEU A 100 14.54 -0.08 -7.75
CA LEU A 100 14.94 -0.18 -6.35
C LEU A 100 15.62 -1.53 -6.12
N SER A 101 16.61 -1.55 -5.24
CA SER A 101 17.06 -2.82 -4.64
C SER A 101 15.93 -3.42 -3.79
N GLU A 102 15.97 -4.74 -3.55
CA GLU A 102 14.96 -5.36 -2.68
C GLU A 102 15.05 -4.82 -1.25
N GLU A 103 16.24 -4.44 -0.80
CA GLU A 103 16.47 -3.83 0.51
C GLU A 103 15.87 -2.43 0.60
N GLU A 104 16.04 -1.60 -0.44
CA GLU A 104 15.42 -0.28 -0.53
C GLU A 104 13.89 -0.38 -0.61
N GLY A 105 13.37 -1.33 -1.39
CA GLY A 105 11.94 -1.60 -1.45
C GLY A 105 11.38 -2.06 -0.12
N ALA A 106 12.07 -2.98 0.58
CA ALA A 106 11.65 -3.46 1.89
C ALA A 106 11.70 -2.35 2.95
N PHE A 107 12.71 -1.49 2.89
CA PHE A 107 12.80 -0.29 3.73
C PHE A 107 11.58 0.62 3.55
N LEU A 108 11.25 0.98 2.30
CA LEU A 108 10.09 1.83 2.02
C LEU A 108 8.77 1.20 2.46
N GLN A 109 8.60 -0.11 2.32
CA GLN A 109 7.38 -0.82 2.78
C GLN A 109 7.17 -0.77 4.29
N ILE A 110 8.23 -0.58 5.08
CA ILE A 110 8.16 -0.49 6.54
C ILE A 110 7.94 0.96 6.98
N GLU A 111 8.59 1.91 6.31
CA GLU A 111 8.61 3.32 6.70
C GLU A 111 7.42 4.11 6.16
N VAL A 112 6.87 3.73 5.01
CA VAL A 112 5.73 4.43 4.41
C VAL A 112 4.45 4.03 5.13
N LYS A 113 3.88 4.99 5.85
CA LYS A 113 2.61 4.87 6.58
C LYS A 113 1.67 5.96 6.11
N PRO A 114 0.80 5.68 5.12
CA PRO A 114 -0.25 6.59 4.74
C PRO A 114 -1.21 6.78 5.93
N GLU A 115 -1.45 8.02 6.33
CA GLU A 115 -2.46 8.35 7.33
C GLU A 115 -3.74 8.71 6.56
N CYS A 116 -4.82 7.96 6.79
CA CYS A 116 -6.05 8.15 6.04
C CYS A 116 -7.29 7.80 6.85
N GLN A 117 -8.39 8.49 6.56
CA GLN A 117 -9.70 8.27 7.13
C GLN A 117 -10.69 7.86 6.05
N THR A 118 -11.42 6.76 6.27
CA THR A 118 -12.48 6.31 5.36
C THR A 118 -13.84 6.23 6.05
N VAL A 119 -14.84 6.92 5.48
CA VAL A 119 -16.23 6.89 5.92
C VAL A 119 -17.09 6.15 4.90
N PHE A 120 -17.82 5.13 5.34
CA PHE A 120 -18.82 4.43 4.53
C PHE A 120 -20.23 4.96 4.81
N VAL A 121 -20.98 5.27 3.74
CA VAL A 121 -22.35 5.78 3.83
C VAL A 121 -23.28 4.88 3.03
N GLN A 122 -24.24 4.26 3.71
CA GLN A 122 -25.36 3.59 3.04
C GLN A 122 -26.44 4.60 2.70
N LYS A 123 -26.75 4.72 1.41
CA LYS A 123 -27.84 5.58 0.91
C LYS A 123 -29.19 4.89 1.08
N GLU A 124 -30.27 5.67 1.00
CA GLU A 124 -31.66 5.17 1.11
C GLU A 124 -32.02 4.08 0.09
N ASN A 125 -31.36 4.09 -1.09
CA ASN A 125 -31.54 3.08 -2.13
C ASN A 125 -30.71 1.79 -1.90
N GLY A 126 -30.02 1.68 -0.76
CA GLY A 126 -29.15 0.57 -0.42
C GLY A 126 -27.76 0.62 -1.05
N GLU A 127 -27.43 1.62 -1.86
CA GLU A 127 -26.08 1.82 -2.39
C GLU A 127 -25.11 2.21 -1.27
N ILE A 128 -23.91 1.66 -1.29
CA ILE A 128 -22.82 2.07 -0.41
C ILE A 128 -21.96 3.07 -1.17
N GLY A 129 -21.90 4.30 -0.66
CA GLY A 129 -20.87 5.27 -1.00
C GLY A 129 -19.74 5.25 0.03
N PHE A 130 -18.59 5.77 -0.35
CA PHE A 130 -17.50 6.00 0.58
C PHE A 130 -16.92 7.40 0.36
N ILE A 131 -16.37 7.97 1.42
CA ILE A 131 -15.55 9.17 1.41
C ILE A 131 -14.22 8.72 2.00
N HIS A 132 -13.13 9.01 1.32
CA HIS A 132 -11.79 8.69 1.80
C HIS A 132 -11.00 9.99 1.79
N SER A 133 -10.30 10.27 2.87
CA SER A 133 -9.47 11.46 3.05
C SER A 133 -8.10 10.98 3.49
N GLU A 134 -7.06 11.48 2.84
CA GLU A 134 -5.71 11.37 3.40
C GLU A 134 -5.56 12.47 4.45
N GLU A 135 -4.96 12.14 5.59
CA GLU A 135 -4.56 13.12 6.58
C GLU A 135 -3.12 13.59 6.25
N GLU A 136 -2.88 14.89 6.32
CA GLU A 136 -1.52 15.41 6.36
C GLU A 136 -0.93 15.04 7.72
N GLY A 137 -0.38 13.83 7.82
CA GLY A 137 0.40 13.44 8.98
C GLY A 137 1.55 14.42 9.19
N ASN A 138 1.97 14.63 10.43
CA ASN A 138 3.12 15.48 10.82
C ASN A 138 4.49 15.00 10.26
N ASN A 139 4.49 14.12 9.26
CA ASN A 139 5.66 13.42 8.75
C ASN A 139 6.19 14.08 7.49
N ALA A 140 7.20 14.94 7.63
CA ALA A 140 8.21 15.37 6.63
C ALA A 140 7.74 15.82 5.21
N PHE A 141 6.46 15.75 4.91
CA PHE A 141 5.76 16.27 3.75
C PHE A 141 5.12 17.60 4.15
N ASP A 142 5.95 18.54 4.60
CA ASP A 142 5.55 19.93 4.52
C ASP A 142 5.41 20.26 3.02
N GLU A 143 4.17 20.55 2.62
CA GLU A 143 3.75 21.23 1.39
C GLU A 143 3.56 20.42 0.09
N ASN A 144 3.72 19.10 0.03
CA ASN A 144 3.36 18.35 -1.19
C ASN A 144 2.74 17.00 -0.89
N HIS A 145 1.59 16.73 -1.51
CA HIS A 145 0.89 15.44 -1.53
C HIS A 145 1.88 14.28 -1.65
N TYR A 146 1.59 13.12 -1.03
CA TYR A 146 2.36 11.87 -1.11
C TYR A 146 2.64 11.36 -2.54
N GLY A 147 2.26 12.09 -3.60
CA GLY A 147 2.43 11.68 -4.99
C GLY A 147 1.65 10.42 -5.31
N TYR A 148 0.63 10.10 -4.50
CA TYR A 148 -0.17 8.91 -4.68
C TYR A 148 -0.98 9.02 -5.97
N LYS A 149 -1.17 7.87 -6.62
CA LYS A 149 -1.85 7.78 -7.93
C LYS A 149 -3.03 6.85 -7.83
N TRP A 150 -4.10 7.15 -8.56
CA TRP A 150 -5.19 6.21 -8.71
C TRP A 150 -4.83 5.19 -9.77
N VAL A 151 -4.88 3.91 -9.40
CA VAL A 151 -4.52 2.81 -10.30
C VAL A 151 -5.77 2.03 -10.66
N GLU A 152 -6.00 1.82 -11.95
CA GLU A 152 -6.92 0.81 -12.47
C GLU A 152 -6.08 -0.35 -13.02
N MET A 153 -6.14 -1.50 -12.35
CA MET A 153 -5.36 -2.69 -12.71
C MET A 153 -6.29 -3.82 -13.14
N ASN A 154 -6.06 -4.32 -14.35
CA ASN A 154 -6.78 -5.42 -14.96
C ASN A 154 -5.86 -6.64 -15.11
N LEU A 155 -6.19 -7.70 -14.40
CA LEU A 155 -5.60 -9.03 -14.46
C LEU A 155 -6.61 -10.01 -15.05
N PRO A 156 -6.21 -11.18 -15.60
CA PRO A 156 -7.10 -12.05 -16.38
C PRO A 156 -8.42 -12.45 -15.71
N ASN A 157 -8.50 -12.44 -14.38
CA ASN A 157 -9.72 -12.77 -13.61
C ASN A 157 -9.97 -11.78 -12.47
N LYS A 158 -9.35 -10.60 -12.49
CA LYS A 158 -9.44 -9.65 -11.38
C LYS A 158 -9.27 -8.23 -11.90
N GLU A 159 -10.27 -7.41 -11.67
CA GLU A 159 -10.21 -5.97 -11.85
C GLU A 159 -10.15 -5.32 -10.48
N VAL A 160 -9.13 -4.50 -10.26
CA VAL A 160 -8.97 -3.74 -9.02
C VAL A 160 -8.72 -2.27 -9.32
N SER A 161 -9.20 -1.41 -8.45
CA SER A 161 -8.82 -0.01 -8.44
C SER A 161 -8.35 0.40 -7.04
N PHE A 162 -7.25 1.13 -6.91
CA PHE A 162 -6.67 1.45 -5.60
C PHE A 162 -5.80 2.70 -5.64
N PHE A 163 -5.51 3.27 -4.46
CA PHE A 163 -4.47 4.30 -4.34
C PHE A 163 -3.10 3.65 -4.20
N ALA A 164 -2.21 3.97 -5.13
CA ALA A 164 -0.80 3.58 -5.06
C ALA A 164 0.00 4.70 -4.42
N TYR A 165 0.62 4.40 -3.29
CA TYR A 165 1.57 5.28 -2.62
C TYR A 165 2.99 4.92 -3.07
N PRO A 166 3.87 5.91 -3.29
CA PRO A 166 5.28 5.62 -3.54
C PRO A 166 5.85 4.77 -2.39
N GLY A 167 6.64 3.75 -2.73
CA GLY A 167 7.20 2.79 -1.79
C GLY A 167 6.36 1.53 -1.55
N LEU A 168 5.06 1.54 -1.91
CA LEU A 168 4.13 0.44 -1.64
C LEU A 168 3.76 -0.34 -2.92
N CYS A 169 3.97 -1.67 -2.90
CA CYS A 169 3.92 -2.54 -4.07
C CYS A 169 2.52 -3.11 -4.42
N SER A 170 1.45 -2.31 -4.35
CA SER A 170 0.05 -2.66 -4.70
C SER A 170 -0.72 -3.64 -3.79
N TRP A 171 -0.04 -4.32 -2.85
CA TRP A 171 -0.71 -5.14 -1.83
C TRP A 171 -0.77 -4.49 -0.44
N GLY A 172 -0.21 -3.29 -0.29
CA GLY A 172 -0.38 -2.42 0.88
C GLY A 172 -1.05 -1.08 0.57
N PRO A 173 -2.06 -0.96 -0.32
CA PRO A 173 -2.74 0.32 -0.44
C PRO A 173 -3.56 0.56 0.83
N ALA A 174 -3.55 1.79 1.32
CA ALA A 174 -4.46 2.22 2.37
C ALA A 174 -5.93 2.10 1.93
N PHE A 175 -6.20 2.12 0.61
CA PHE A 175 -7.56 1.92 0.08
C PHE A 175 -7.58 1.23 -1.29
N GLY A 176 -8.50 0.30 -1.48
CA GLY A 176 -8.71 -0.40 -2.75
C GLY A 176 -10.09 -1.03 -2.92
N ILE A 177 -10.47 -1.23 -4.17
CA ILE A 177 -11.72 -1.82 -4.62
C ILE A 177 -11.38 -3.01 -5.52
N ASN A 178 -11.96 -4.17 -5.23
CA ASN A 178 -11.99 -5.29 -6.14
C ASN A 178 -13.34 -5.30 -6.84
N GLU A 179 -13.35 -4.84 -8.09
CA GLU A 179 -14.55 -4.72 -8.92
C GLU A 179 -15.16 -6.08 -9.24
N THR A 180 -14.31 -7.11 -9.35
CA THR A 180 -14.75 -8.48 -9.66
C THR A 180 -15.56 -9.08 -8.52
N SER A 181 -15.15 -8.89 -7.28
CA SER A 181 -15.90 -9.39 -6.11
C SER A 181 -16.86 -8.37 -5.51
N GLY A 182 -16.79 -7.10 -5.91
CA GLY A 182 -17.53 -6.01 -5.30
C GLY A 182 -17.10 -5.74 -3.84
N THR A 183 -15.84 -6.00 -3.50
CA THR A 183 -15.31 -5.79 -2.14
C THR A 183 -14.46 -4.54 -2.09
N VAL A 184 -14.63 -3.74 -1.04
CA VAL A 184 -13.79 -2.57 -0.74
C VAL A 184 -12.92 -2.89 0.48
N GLN A 185 -11.67 -2.46 0.46
CA GLN A 185 -10.72 -2.58 1.56
C GLN A 185 -10.17 -1.19 1.86
N THR A 186 -10.11 -0.85 3.15
CA THR A 186 -9.35 0.29 3.70
C THR A 186 -8.44 -0.23 4.79
N VAL A 187 -7.30 0.42 4.99
CA VAL A 187 -6.32 0.13 6.04
C VAL A 187 -5.99 1.47 6.67
N ASP A 188 -6.45 1.65 7.91
CA ASP A 188 -6.21 2.84 8.70
C ASP A 188 -5.28 2.45 9.85
N ASP A 189 -4.32 3.30 10.18
CA ASP A 189 -3.37 3.05 11.27
C ASP A 189 -4.10 3.09 12.63
N LEU A 190 -3.93 2.01 13.40
CA LEU A 190 -4.49 1.89 14.75
C LEU A 190 -3.39 2.08 15.79
N TYR A 191 -3.50 3.17 16.55
CA TYR A 191 -2.63 3.42 17.69
C TYR A 191 -3.27 2.86 18.97
N ILE A 192 -2.57 1.94 19.62
CA ILE A 192 -2.93 1.47 20.96
C ILE A 192 -2.22 2.39 21.97
N GLY A 193 -2.99 3.19 22.70
CA GLY A 193 -2.46 4.00 23.80
C GLY A 193 -2.23 3.16 25.06
N ASP A 194 -1.12 3.38 25.75
CA ASP A 194 -0.71 2.63 26.95
C ASP A 194 -1.62 2.80 28.19
N ASN A 195 -2.67 3.63 28.12
CA ASN A 195 -3.48 4.05 29.28
C ASN A 195 -4.94 3.54 29.29
N PHE A 196 -5.23 2.37 28.73
CA PHE A 196 -6.57 1.77 28.82
C PHE A 196 -6.64 0.66 29.89
N ASP A 197 -6.99 1.04 31.12
CA ASP A 197 -7.26 0.12 32.25
C ASP A 197 -8.59 -0.66 32.12
N SER A 198 -9.35 -0.44 31.05
CA SER A 198 -10.53 -1.23 30.74
C SER A 198 -10.17 -2.30 29.72
N GLY A 199 -10.54 -3.56 29.93
CA GLY A 199 -10.40 -4.68 28.98
C GLY A 199 -11.21 -4.54 27.67
N ALA A 200 -11.38 -3.32 27.18
CA ALA A 200 -11.93 -2.96 25.89
C ALA A 200 -10.83 -2.25 25.09
N LEU A 201 -10.46 -2.84 23.95
CA LEU A 201 -9.61 -2.22 22.95
C LEU A 201 -10.41 -1.11 22.25
N TRP A 202 -10.04 0.15 22.45
CA TRP A 202 -10.48 1.25 21.62
C TRP A 202 -9.51 1.37 20.44
N ALA A 203 -9.92 0.82 19.29
CA ALA A 203 -9.26 1.03 18.03
C ALA A 203 -9.77 2.36 17.47
N THR A 204 -8.98 3.43 17.61
CA THR A 204 -9.21 4.67 16.86
C THR A 204 -8.55 4.48 15.51
N ALA A 205 -9.33 4.19 14.48
CA ALA A 205 -8.94 4.56 13.12
C ALA A 205 -9.03 6.09 13.10
N MET A 206 -7.89 6.77 13.01
CA MET A 206 -7.89 8.21 12.72
C MET A 206 -8.22 8.36 11.25
#